data_AF-K9PW30-F1
#
_entry.id   AF-K9PW30-F1
#
_cell.length_a   1.000
_cell.length_b   1.000
_cell.length_c   1.000
_cell.angle_alpha   90.00
_cell.angle_beta   90.00
_cell.angle_gamma   90.00
#
_symmetry.space_group_name_H-M   'P 1'
#
loop_
_entity.id
_entity.type
_entity.pdbx_description
1 polymer ?
#
loop_
_entity_poly.entity_id
_entity_poly.type
_entity_poly.pdbx_seq_one_letter_code
_entity_poly.pdbx_strand_id
1 'polypeptide(L)' 'MKTIHKTLNQQSLTDVIRGVGTGRCLKILCPNCGSDATRRHAIHSNLIETACQNCDYFLVLCSETGNVVEAYAPGIPFN' A
#
# COMPACT_ATOMS: atom_id res chain seq x y z
N MET A 1 -26.40 17.37 -14.07
CA MET A 1 -25.29 18.02 -13.35
C MET A 1 -25.70 18.28 -11.90
N LYS A 2 -25.18 17.49 -10.96
CA LYS A 2 -25.16 17.84 -9.53
C LYS A 2 -23.80 17.40 -8.99
N THR A 3 -22.93 18.38 -8.77
CA THR A 3 -21.62 18.20 -8.15
C THR A 3 -21.85 17.85 -6.68
N ILE A 4 -21.51 16.62 -6.29
CA ILE A 4 -21.54 16.20 -4.89
C ILE A 4 -20.18 16.59 -4.30
N HIS A 5 -20.17 17.68 -3.54
CA HIS A 5 -19.06 18.03 -2.68
C HIS A 5 -18.82 16.87 -1.71
N LYS A 6 -17.68 16.18 -1.86
CA LYS A 6 -17.18 15.27 -0.83
C LYS A 6 -16.87 16.13 0.39
N THR A 7 -17.79 16.16 1.36
CA THR A 7 -17.50 16.62 2.71
C THR A 7 -16.42 15.68 3.25
N LEU A 8 -15.18 16.19 3.29
CA LEU A 8 -14.06 15.53 3.95
C LEU A 8 -14.44 15.40 5.43
N ASN A 9 -14.91 14.21 5.78
CA ASN A 9 -15.18 13.84 7.16
C ASN A 9 -13.83 13.85 7.88
N GLN A 10 -13.68 14.82 8.78
CA GLN A 10 -12.51 15.05 9.60
C GLN A 10 -12.46 14.01 10.71
N GLN A 11 -12.34 12.74 10.34
CA GLN A 11 -12.06 11.64 11.26
C GLN A 11 -10.55 11.57 11.49
N SER A 12 -10.16 12.20 12.61
CA SER A 12 -8.97 11.91 13.43
C SER A 12 -7.61 12.00 12.74
N LEU A 13 -7.08 13.23 12.67
CA LEU A 13 -5.66 13.50 12.39
C LEU A 13 -4.70 12.77 13.36
N THR A 14 -5.16 12.32 14.52
CA THR A 14 -4.33 11.60 15.49
C THR A 14 -4.28 10.08 15.28
N ASP A 15 -5.29 9.49 14.63
CA ASP A 15 -5.24 8.09 14.21
C ASP A 15 -4.46 7.91 12.89
N VAL A 16 -4.29 8.97 12.11
CA VAL A 16 -3.43 8.97 10.90
C VAL A 16 -1.95 9.17 11.26
N ILE A 17 -1.64 9.93 12.32
CA ILE A 17 -0.25 10.20 12.75
C ILE A 17 0.38 8.99 13.48
N ARG A 18 -0.42 8.06 14.02
CA ARG A 18 0.05 6.83 14.68
C ARG A 18 -0.67 5.54 14.26
N GLY A 19 -1.42 5.57 13.17
CA GLY A 19 -2.12 4.41 12.59
C GLY A 19 -1.31 3.68 11.53
N VAL A 20 0.01 3.62 11.67
CA VAL A 20 0.75 2.50 11.06
C VAL A 20 0.23 1.29 11.81
N GLY A 21 -0.72 0.57 11.20
CA GLY A 21 -1.23 -0.69 11.74
C GLY A 21 -0.06 -1.47 12.31
N THR A 22 -0.25 -2.05 13.49
CA THR A 22 0.72 -2.79 14.31
C THR A 22 1.38 -3.98 13.60
N GLY A 23 1.30 -4.05 12.28
CA GLY A 23 1.93 -4.99 11.40
C GLY A 23 3.44 -4.91 11.34
N ARG A 24 4.06 -6.08 11.15
CA ARG A 24 5.48 -6.17 10.84
C ARG A 24 5.75 -5.45 9.51
N CYS A 25 6.67 -4.49 9.56
CA CYS A 25 7.16 -3.71 8.43
C CYS A 25 8.54 -4.27 8.03
N LEU A 26 8.62 -4.85 6.84
CA LEU A 26 9.81 -5.51 6.31
C LEU A 26 10.40 -4.67 5.18
N LYS A 27 11.72 -4.56 5.13
CA LYS A 27 12.43 -4.03 3.95
C LYS A 27 12.70 -5.18 2.99
N ILE A 28 12.33 -5.00 1.72
CA ILE A 28 12.55 -5.95 0.63
C ILE A 28 13.02 -5.20 -0.63
N LEU A 29 13.49 -5.91 -1.64
CA LEU A 29 13.68 -5.34 -2.97
C LEU A 29 12.34 -5.28 -3.71
N CYS A 30 12.12 -4.19 -4.44
CA CYS A 30 10.96 -3.98 -5.27
C CYS A 30 10.94 -5.03 -6.38
N PRO A 31 9.83 -5.78 -6.55
CA PRO A 31 9.74 -6.78 -7.60
C PRO A 31 9.63 -6.17 -9.01
N ASN A 32 9.30 -4.88 -9.11
CA ASN A 32 9.25 -4.17 -10.39
C ASN A 32 10.64 -3.64 -10.76
N CYS A 33 11.24 -2.76 -9.95
CA CYS A 33 12.45 -2.01 -10.31
C CYS A 33 13.72 -2.39 -9.55
N GLY A 34 13.65 -3.33 -8.60
CA GLY A 34 14.81 -3.75 -7.79
C GLY A 34 15.25 -2.76 -6.69
N SER A 35 14.71 -1.55 -6.63
CA SER A 35 15.00 -0.58 -5.55
C SER A 35 14.39 -1.01 -4.20
N ASP A 36 14.70 -0.31 -3.11
CA ASP A 36 14.09 -0.59 -1.82
C ASP A 36 12.56 -0.44 -1.84
N ALA A 37 11.88 -1.39 -1.22
CA ALA A 37 10.45 -1.41 -1.01
C ALA A 37 10.11 -1.84 0.42
N THR A 38 8.89 -1.50 0.83
CA THR A 38 8.35 -1.84 2.14
C THR A 38 7.22 -2.85 2.01
N ARG A 39 7.26 -3.92 2.81
CA ARG A 39 6.15 -4.86 2.96
C ARG A 39 5.55 -4.76 4.37
N ARG A 40 4.25 -4.52 4.48
CA ARG A 40 3.50 -4.44 5.75
C ARG A 40 2.47 -5.57 5.83
N HIS A 41 2.49 -6.31 6.93
CA HIS A 41 1.47 -7.31 7.24
C HIS A 41 0.42 -6.72 8.17
N ALA A 42 -0.78 -6.40 7.67
CA ALA A 42 -1.84 -5.83 8.49
C ALA A 42 -2.37 -6.87 9.49
N ILE A 43 -2.28 -6.58 10.79
CA ILE A 43 -2.65 -7.53 11.86
C ILE A 43 -4.14 -7.90 11.83
N HIS A 44 -5.00 -6.98 11.42
CA HIS A 44 -6.46 -7.14 11.58
C HIS A 44 -7.21 -7.49 10.29
N SER A 45 -6.53 -7.56 9.15
CA SER A 45 -7.21 -7.72 7.85
C SER A 45 -6.67 -8.85 6.98
N ASN A 46 -5.68 -9.63 7.45
CA ASN A 46 -5.02 -10.66 6.64
C ASN A 46 -4.53 -10.10 5.29
N LEU A 47 -4.07 -8.84 5.29
CA LEU A 47 -3.55 -8.18 4.10
C LEU A 47 -2.04 -8.02 4.19
N ILE A 48 -1.38 -8.20 3.06
CA ILE A 48 0.03 -7.91 2.87
C ILE A 48 0.11 -6.80 1.83
N GLU A 49 0.59 -5.64 2.24
CA GLU A 49 0.84 -4.51 1.35
C GLU A 49 2.33 -4.44 1.03
N THR A 50 2.68 -4.33 -0.24
CA THR A 50 4.05 -4.06 -0.71
C THR A 50 4.04 -2.75 -1.49
N ALA A 51 4.87 -1.78 -1.07
CA ALA A 51 4.94 -0.46 -1.69
C ALA A 51 6.39 -0.05 -1.97
N CYS A 52 6.67 0.44 -3.16
CA CYS A 52 7.95 1.04 -3.56
C CYS A 52 7.76 2.53 -3.85
N GLN A 53 8.59 3.37 -3.25
CA GLN A 53 8.56 4.83 -3.45
C GLN A 53 9.38 5.28 -4.67
N ASN A 54 10.16 4.39 -5.29
CA ASN A 54 11.00 4.72 -6.45
C ASN A 54 10.25 4.62 -7.78
N CYS A 55 9.46 3.56 -7.95
CA CYS A 55 8.71 3.32 -9.17
C CYS A 55 7.21 3.19 -8.89
N ASP A 56 6.71 3.73 -7.78
CA ASP A 56 5.29 3.67 -7.38
C ASP A 56 4.65 2.27 -7.41
N TYR A 57 5.44 1.19 -7.40
CA TYR A 57 4.90 -0.17 -7.40
C TYR A 57 4.12 -0.43 -6.11
N PHE A 58 2.90 -0.91 -6.25
CA PHE A 58 1.99 -1.18 -5.14
C PHE A 58 1.27 -2.51 -5.34
N LEU A 59 1.24 -3.35 -4.31
CA LEU A 59 0.57 -4.64 -4.34
C LEU A 59 -0.05 -4.95 -2.98
N VAL A 60 -1.33 -5.28 -2.96
CA VAL A 60 -2.04 -5.81 -1.80
C VAL A 60 -2.48 -7.24 -2.08
N LEU A 61 -2.05 -8.16 -1.22
CA LEU A 61 -2.41 -9.57 -1.27
C LEU A 61 -3.21 -9.96 -0.02
N CYS A 62 -4.12 -10.93 -0.14
CA CYS A 62 -4.62 -11.67 1.01
C CYS A 62 -3.54 -12.64 1.50
N SER A 63 -3.13 -12.55 2.77
CA SER A 63 -2.08 -13.40 3.35
C SER A 63 -2.46 -14.87 3.46
N GLU A 64 -3.75 -15.17 3.55
CA GLU A 64 -4.25 -16.56 3.69
C GLU A 64 -4.34 -17.26 2.32
N THR A 65 -4.79 -16.55 1.29
CA THR A 65 -5.06 -17.15 -0.04
C THR A 65 -3.99 -16.83 -1.08
N GLY A 66 -3.20 -15.77 -0.86
CA GLY A 66 -2.28 -15.23 -1.86
C GLY A 66 -2.96 -14.47 -3.00
N ASN A 67 -4.30 -14.34 -2.99
CA ASN A 67 -5.03 -13.62 -4.03
C ASN A 67 -4.66 -12.13 -4.03
N VAL A 68 -4.56 -11.56 -5.23
CA VAL A 68 -4.38 -10.12 -5.42
C VAL A 68 -5.69 -9.42 -5.10
N VAL A 69 -5.62 -8.47 -4.15
CA VAL A 69 -6.73 -7.59 -3.79
C VAL A 69 -6.63 -6.30 -4.59
N GLU A 70 -5.42 -5.74 -4.70
CA GLU A 70 -5.14 -4.51 -5.44
C GLU A 70 -3.71 -4.57 -5.98
N ALA A 71 -3.50 -4.07 -7.20
CA ALA A 71 -2.18 -4.02 -7.81
C ALA A 71 -2.03 -2.80 -8.72
N TYR A 72 -0.86 -2.17 -8.64
CA TYR A 72 -0.40 -1.12 -9.53
C TYR A 72 1.09 -1.31 -9.81
N ALA A 73 1.44 -1.35 -11.10
CA ALA A 73 2.82 -1.47 -11.55
C ALA A 73 3.01 -0.54 -12.75
N PRO A 74 3.69 0.61 -12.58
CA PRO A 74 3.99 1.46 -13.72
C PRO A 74 5.13 0.85 -14.55
N GLY A 75 5.11 1.17 -15.84
CA GLY A 75 6.18 0.79 -16.75
C GLY A 75 7.49 1.43 -16.32
N ILE A 76 8.56 0.63 -16.26
CA ILE A 76 9.91 1.13 -16.02
C ILE A 76 10.47 1.56 -17.38
N PRO A 77 10.99 2.80 -17.51
CA PRO A 77 11.62 3.20 -18.76
C PRO A 77 12.83 2.32 -19.03
N PHE A 78 12.90 1.76 -20.25
CA PHE A 78 14.14 1.17 -20.75
C PHE A 78 15.13 2.30 -20.99
N ASN A 79 16.36 2.17 -20.47
CA ASN A 79 17.46 3.11 -20.70
C ASN A 79 18.52 2.43 -21.56
#